data_AF-A0A6H2FUE2-F1
#
_entry.id   AF-A0A6H2FUE2-F1
#
_cell.length_a   1.000
_cell.length_b   1.000
_cell.length_c   1.000
_cell.angle_alpha   90.00
_cell.angle_beta   90.00
_cell.angle_gamma   90.00
#
_symmetry.space_group_name_H-M   'P 1'
#
loop_
_entity.id
_entity.type
_entity.pdbx_description
1 polymer ?
#
loop_
_entity_poly.entity_id
_entity_poly.type
_entity_poly.pdbx_seq_one_letter_code
_entity_poly.pdbx_strand_id
1 'polypeptide(L)'
;MNIVELKKNITKYFVDIIKWFTSIIFLFIVLIINHNYQNINLSVRVFLFFLIFTLIIFIISSTNKGRKLFSFIYNSRIETQKVIWPSYKDTLNTTLIIIIIITIISFIFFILDNFLIYLISFLAGTRL
;
A
#
# COMPACT_ATOMS: atom_id res chain seq x y z
N MET A 1 -6.43 18.20 33.75
CA MET A 1 -6.18 18.70 32.38
C MET A 1 -6.23 20.22 32.44
N ASN A 2 -5.07 20.88 32.37
CA ASN A 2 -4.96 22.30 32.73
C ASN A 2 -5.37 23.21 31.56
N ILE A 3 -5.99 24.35 31.86
CA ILE A 3 -6.41 25.38 30.89
C ILE A 3 -5.23 25.85 30.02
N VAL A 4 -4.01 25.80 30.57
CA VAL A 4 -2.76 26.12 29.87
C VAL A 4 -2.43 25.11 28.75
N GLU A 5 -2.67 23.81 28.96
CA GLU A 5 -2.46 22.79 27.93
C GLU A 5 -3.49 22.88 26.81
N LEU A 6 -4.75 23.19 27.14
CA LEU A 6 -5.81 23.41 26.15
C LEU A 6 -5.45 24.58 25.22
N LYS A 7 -5.02 25.73 25.79
CA LYS A 7 -4.58 26.89 24.99
C LYS A 7 -3.39 26.55 24.09
N LYS A 8 -2.43 25.75 24.57
CA LYS A 8 -1.23 25.33 23.83
C LYS A 8 -1.56 24.39 22.66
N ASN A 9 -2.52 23.47 22.82
CA ASN A 9 -2.96 22.61 21.72
C ASN A 9 -3.75 23.40 20.66
N ILE A 10 -4.59 24.35 21.09
CA ILE A 10 -5.37 25.20 20.19
C ILE A 10 -4.45 26.10 19.35
N THR A 11 -3.46 26.77 19.95
CA THR A 11 -2.50 27.61 19.19
C THR A 11 -1.69 26.78 18.19
N LYS A 12 -1.29 25.57 18.58
CA LYS A 12 -0.57 24.64 17.70
C LYS A 12 -1.42 24.21 16.50
N TYR A 13 -2.72 23.99 16.72
CA TYR A 13 -3.69 23.67 15.67
C TYR A 13 -3.89 24.81 14.67
N PHE A 14 -4.01 26.06 15.15
CA PHE A 14 -4.12 27.23 14.27
C PHE A 14 -2.89 27.43 13.39
N VAL A 15 -1.68 27.25 13.93
CA VAL A 15 -0.43 27.33 13.15
C VAL A 15 -0.37 26.24 12.07
N ASP A 16 -0.83 25.03 12.37
CA ASP A 16 -0.90 23.97 11.37
C ASP A 16 -1.92 24.33 10.26
N ILE A 17 -3.11 24.83 10.60
CA ILE A 17 -4.11 25.27 9.60
C ILE A 17 -3.55 26.34 8.66
N ILE A 18 -2.82 27.32 9.19
CA ILE A 18 -2.20 28.38 8.38
C ILE A 18 -1.15 27.79 7.41
N LYS A 19 -0.34 26.82 7.86
CA LYS A 19 0.61 26.10 7.01
C LYS A 19 -0.06 25.29 5.90
N TRP A 20 -1.23 24.70 6.18
CA TRP A 20 -2.01 24.00 5.17
C TRP A 20 -2.61 24.94 4.13
N PHE A 21 -3.19 26.07 4.55
CA PHE A 21 -3.73 27.07 3.63
C PHE A 21 -2.65 27.67 2.72
N THR A 22 -1.49 28.00 3.28
CA THR A 22 -0.35 28.51 2.49
C THR A 22 0.13 27.50 1.45
N SER A 23 0.16 26.21 1.76
CA SER A 23 0.47 25.16 0.77
C SER A 23 -0.56 25.06 -0.36
N ILE A 24 -1.85 25.22 -0.05
CA ILE A 24 -2.93 25.18 -1.05
C ILE A 24 -2.83 26.39 -1.99
N ILE A 25 -2.56 27.57 -1.45
CA ILE A 25 -2.32 28.80 -2.21
C ILE A 25 -1.15 28.61 -3.18
N PHE A 26 -0.07 27.99 -2.72
CA PHE A 26 1.11 27.72 -3.55
C PHE A 26 0.79 26.77 -4.72
N LEU A 27 -0.04 25.75 -4.49
CA LEU A 27 -0.54 24.85 -5.55
C LEU A 27 -1.35 25.61 -6.61
N PHE A 28 -2.25 26.50 -6.19
CA PHE A 28 -3.03 27.34 -7.12
C PHE A 28 -2.14 28.27 -7.95
N ILE A 29 -1.12 28.88 -7.33
CA ILE A 29 -0.13 29.71 -8.02
C ILE A 29 0.59 28.92 -9.13
N VAL A 30 0.98 27.68 -8.86
CA VAL A 30 1.60 26.81 -9.89
C VAL A 30 0.65 26.58 -11.06
N LEU A 31 -0.61 26.28 -10.80
CA LEU A 31 -1.61 26.02 -11.84
C LEU A 31 -1.85 27.27 -12.72
N ILE A 32 -1.92 28.44 -12.10
CA ILE A 32 -2.12 29.72 -12.80
C ILE A 32 -0.91 30.07 -13.67
N ILE A 33 0.30 29.94 -13.12
CA ILE A 33 1.55 30.12 -13.87
C ILE A 33 1.57 29.15 -15.06
N ASN A 34 1.26 27.87 -14.81
CA ASN A 34 1.26 26.84 -15.84
C ASN A 34 0.28 27.13 -16.99
N HIS A 35 -0.88 27.71 -16.69
CA HIS A 35 -1.88 28.07 -17.68
C HIS A 35 -1.45 29.27 -18.54
N ASN A 36 -0.94 30.34 -17.91
CA ASN A 36 -0.55 31.56 -18.65
C ASN A 36 0.70 31.37 -19.52
N TYR A 37 1.59 30.45 -19.15
CA TYR A 37 2.89 30.25 -19.79
C TYR A 37 2.89 29.07 -20.78
N GLN A 38 1.89 29.01 -21.66
CA GLN A 38 1.69 27.91 -22.60
C GLN A 38 2.74 27.88 -23.74
N ASN A 39 3.37 29.02 -24.05
CA ASN A 39 4.29 29.21 -25.19
C ASN A 39 5.79 29.13 -24.84
N ILE A 40 6.16 28.70 -23.63
CA ILE A 40 7.57 28.61 -23.19
C ILE A 40 8.11 27.19 -23.37
N ASN A 41 9.41 27.07 -23.62
CA ASN A 41 10.15 25.81 -23.70
C ASN A 41 9.82 24.87 -22.53
N LEU A 42 9.53 23.62 -22.87
CA LEU A 42 9.03 22.59 -21.96
C LEU A 42 9.96 22.36 -20.75
N SER A 43 11.28 22.46 -20.95
CA SER A 43 12.29 22.27 -19.89
C SER A 43 12.19 23.28 -18.75
N VAL A 44 11.92 24.56 -19.05
CA VAL A 44 11.82 25.62 -18.03
C VAL A 44 10.60 25.39 -17.15
N ARG A 45 9.51 24.92 -17.74
CA ARG A 45 8.25 24.62 -17.07
C ARG A 45 8.39 23.48 -16.05
N VAL A 46 9.09 22.42 -16.43
CA VAL A 46 9.40 21.28 -15.54
C VAL A 46 10.29 21.72 -14.37
N PHE A 47 11.30 22.55 -14.63
CA PHE A 47 12.19 23.05 -13.58
C PHE A 47 11.46 23.90 -12.55
N LEU A 48 10.59 24.81 -13.01
CA LEU A 48 9.79 25.67 -12.13
C LEU A 48 8.83 24.87 -11.26
N PHE A 49 8.21 23.83 -11.84
CA PHE A 49 7.34 22.92 -11.10
C PHE A 49 8.11 22.15 -10.03
N PHE A 50 9.30 21.65 -10.35
CA PHE A 50 10.14 20.92 -9.39
C PHE A 50 10.60 21.81 -8.23
N LEU A 51 10.99 23.05 -8.52
CA LEU A 51 11.40 24.02 -7.50
C LEU A 51 10.23 24.35 -6.55
N ILE A 52 9.02 24.49 -7.08
CA ILE A 52 7.85 24.75 -6.25
C ILE A 52 7.42 23.50 -5.47
N PHE A 53 7.49 22.32 -6.09
CA PHE A 53 7.16 21.05 -5.45
C PHE A 53 8.05 20.78 -4.23
N THR A 54 9.35 21.06 -4.35
CA THR A 54 10.30 20.92 -3.24
C THR A 54 10.01 21.89 -2.09
N LEU A 55 9.64 23.15 -2.39
CA LEU A 55 9.20 24.12 -1.37
C LEU A 55 7.94 23.65 -0.63
N ILE A 56 6.95 23.13 -1.35
CA ILE A 56 5.72 22.58 -0.77
C ILE A 56 6.04 21.39 0.15
N ILE A 57 6.86 20.45 -0.32
CA ILE A 57 7.32 19.30 0.48
C ILE A 57 8.00 19.78 1.78
N PHE A 58 8.80 20.83 1.70
CA PHE A 58 9.54 21.37 2.84
C PHE A 58 8.62 21.99 3.90
N ILE A 59 7.59 22.72 3.45
CA ILE A 59 6.56 23.32 4.32
C ILE A 59 5.74 22.23 5.01
N ILE A 60 5.29 21.22 4.27
CA ILE A 60 4.50 20.09 4.79
C ILE A 60 5.31 19.26 5.80
N SER A 61 6.57 18.96 5.51
CA SER A 61 7.48 18.25 6.43
C SER A 61 7.68 19.02 7.75
N SER A 62 7.72 20.35 7.67
CA SER A 62 7.84 21.25 8.83
C SER A 62 6.55 21.40 9.65
N THR A 63 5.46 20.73 9.25
CA THR A 63 4.17 20.76 9.96
C THR A 63 4.13 19.68 11.04
N ASN A 64 3.37 19.90 12.10
CA ASN A 64 3.34 19.02 13.26
C ASN A 64 2.82 17.62 12.93
N LYS A 65 1.91 17.52 11.94
CA LYS A 65 1.46 16.25 11.33
C LYS A 65 2.59 15.56 10.54
N GLY A 66 3.40 16.31 9.80
CA GLY A 66 4.54 15.80 9.03
C GLY A 66 5.60 15.15 9.93
N ARG A 67 5.99 15.81 11.03
CA ARG A 67 6.92 15.24 12.02
C ARG A 67 6.39 13.95 12.66
N LYS A 68 5.09 13.89 12.97
CA LYS A 68 4.45 12.67 13.49
C LYS A 68 4.51 11.51 12.49
N LEU A 69 4.27 11.78 11.21
CA LEU A 69 4.39 10.78 10.15
C LEU A 69 5.84 10.27 10.02
N PHE A 70 6.84 11.16 10.07
CA PHE A 70 8.25 10.75 10.09
C PHE A 70 8.59 9.85 11.28
N SER A 71 8.15 10.21 12.49
CA SER A 71 8.34 9.34 13.66
C SER A 71 7.58 8.02 13.55
N PHE A 72 6.40 8.02 12.94
CA PHE A 72 5.60 6.81 12.71
C PHE A 72 6.29 5.86 11.72
N ILE A 73 6.85 6.39 10.63
CA ILE A 73 7.63 5.61 9.65
C ILE A 73 8.86 4.98 10.32
N TYR A 74 9.55 5.74 11.18
CA TYR A 74 10.69 5.24 11.92
C TYR A 74 10.29 4.09 12.86
N ASN A 75 9.22 4.27 13.64
CA ASN A 75 8.71 3.26 14.57
C ASN A 75 8.18 2.01 13.83
N SER A 76 7.51 2.19 12.70
CA SER A 76 6.99 1.09 11.86
C SER A 76 8.10 0.24 11.24
N ARG A 77 9.25 0.83 10.88
CA ARG A 77 10.44 0.06 10.46
C ARG A 77 10.98 -0.84 11.57
N ILE A 78 10.94 -0.39 12.82
CA ILE A 78 11.40 -1.18 13.97
C ILE A 78 10.44 -2.36 14.24
N GLU A 79 9.15 -2.19 13.99
CA GLU A 79 8.15 -3.26 14.17
C GLU A 79 8.16 -4.28 13.03
N THR A 80 8.32 -3.84 11.78
CA THR A 80 8.42 -4.75 10.63
C THR A 80 9.64 -5.66 10.70
N GLN A 81 10.72 -5.22 11.35
CA GLN A 81 11.89 -6.05 11.62
C GLN A 81 11.65 -7.13 12.70
N LYS A 82 10.59 -7.00 13.50
CA LYS A 82 10.17 -8.05 14.45
C LYS A 82 9.34 -9.14 13.78
N VAL A 83 8.96 -8.96 12.51
CA VAL A 83 8.34 -10.01 11.71
C VAL A 83 9.44 -10.99 11.34
N ILE A 84 9.61 -11.99 12.20
CA ILE A 84 10.28 -13.25 11.86
C ILE A 84 9.52 -13.88 10.70
N TRP A 85 9.97 -13.61 9.49
CA TRP A 85 9.46 -14.31 8.32
C TRP A 85 9.83 -15.79 8.46
N PRO A 86 8.86 -16.70 8.20
CA PRO A 86 9.09 -18.12 8.33
C PRO A 86 10.29 -18.55 7.48
N SER A 87 11.13 -19.41 8.06
CA SER A 87 12.31 -19.93 7.37
C SER A 87 11.90 -20.80 6.19
N TYR A 88 12.64 -20.75 5.08
CA TYR A 88 12.37 -21.53 3.87
C TYR A 88 12.20 -23.04 4.15
N LYS A 89 12.89 -23.56 5.17
CA LYS A 89 12.82 -24.98 5.55
C LYS A 89 11.44 -25.36 6.10
N ASP A 90 10.79 -24.48 6.86
CA ASP A 90 9.50 -24.75 7.49
C ASP A 90 8.36 -24.68 6.45
N THR A 91 8.47 -23.77 5.47
CA THR A 91 7.53 -23.65 4.35
C THR A 91 7.63 -24.85 3.39
N LEU A 92 8.83 -25.36 3.14
CA LEU A 92 9.00 -26.51 2.26
C LEU A 92 8.45 -27.78 2.90
N ASN A 93 8.71 -28.03 4.18
CA ASN A 93 8.20 -29.22 4.86
C ASN A 93 6.66 -29.29 4.81
N THR A 94 6.00 -28.17 5.07
CA THR A 94 4.53 -28.10 5.07
C THR A 94 3.94 -28.25 3.66
N THR A 95 4.53 -27.61 2.64
CA THR A 95 4.07 -27.76 1.25
C THR A 95 4.28 -29.16 0.70
N LEU A 96 5.38 -29.84 1.06
CA LEU A 96 5.66 -31.22 0.67
C LEU A 96 4.63 -32.19 1.26
N ILE A 97 4.30 -32.01 2.55
CA ILE A 97 3.22 -32.78 3.20
C ILE A 97 1.88 -32.56 2.48
N ILE A 98 1.54 -31.31 2.16
CA ILE A 98 0.29 -30.98 1.45
C ILE A 98 0.26 -31.64 0.06
N ILE A 99 1.36 -31.59 -0.71
CA ILE A 99 1.45 -32.23 -2.03
C ILE A 99 1.19 -33.74 -1.93
N ILE A 100 1.77 -34.40 -0.94
CA ILE A 100 1.57 -35.84 -0.72
C ILE A 100 0.08 -36.13 -0.47
N ILE A 101 -0.55 -35.38 0.44
CA ILE A 101 -1.96 -35.58 0.79
C ILE A 101 -2.88 -35.33 -0.41
N ILE A 102 -2.68 -34.23 -1.14
CA ILE A 102 -3.50 -33.90 -2.32
C ILE A 102 -3.34 -34.95 -3.42
N THR A 103 -2.12 -35.46 -3.63
CA THR A 103 -1.87 -36.52 -4.61
C THR A 103 -2.65 -37.78 -4.27
N ILE A 104 -2.65 -38.19 -2.99
CA ILE A 104 -3.38 -39.38 -2.54
C ILE A 104 -4.89 -39.20 -2.74
N ILE A 105 -5.45 -38.06 -2.31
CA ILE A 105 -6.88 -37.78 -2.45
C ILE A 105 -7.28 -37.72 -3.92
N SER A 106 -6.52 -37.01 -4.75
CA SER A 106 -6.77 -36.91 -6.20
C SER A 106 -6.73 -38.26 -6.87
N PHE A 107 -5.82 -39.15 -6.47
CA PHE A 107 -5.71 -40.50 -7.02
C PHE A 107 -6.90 -41.38 -6.65
N ILE A 108 -7.35 -41.31 -5.39
CA ILE A 108 -8.54 -42.04 -4.91
C ILE A 108 -9.80 -41.57 -5.63
N PHE A 109 -9.98 -40.26 -5.78
CA PHE A 109 -11.10 -39.70 -6.53
C PHE A 109 -11.07 -40.15 -7.99
N PHE A 110 -9.91 -40.05 -8.64
CA PHE A 110 -9.75 -40.50 -10.03
C PHE A 110 -10.14 -41.97 -10.21
N ILE A 111 -9.73 -42.87 -9.31
CA ILE A 111 -10.11 -44.29 -9.39
C ILE A 111 -11.61 -44.46 -9.21
N LEU A 112 -12.20 -43.77 -8.23
CA LEU A 112 -13.62 -43.89 -7.92
C LEU A 112 -14.48 -43.36 -9.08
N ASP A 113 -14.11 -42.23 -9.67
CA ASP A 113 -14.80 -41.64 -10.82
C ASP A 113 -14.73 -42.57 -12.05
N ASN A 114 -13.56 -43.13 -12.36
CA ASN A 114 -13.41 -44.09 -13.46
C ASN A 114 -14.20 -45.38 -13.20
N PHE A 115 -14.20 -45.87 -11.96
CA PHE A 115 -14.94 -47.06 -11.58
C PHE A 115 -16.45 -46.85 -11.70
N LEU A 116 -16.96 -45.69 -11.29
CA LEU A 116 -18.37 -45.32 -11.45
C LEU A 116 -18.76 -45.31 -12.93
N ILE A 117 -17.96 -44.68 -13.79
CA ILE A 117 -18.22 -44.62 -15.24
C ILE A 117 -18.26 -46.04 -15.82
N TYR A 118 -17.28 -46.89 -15.49
CA TYR A 118 -17.25 -48.28 -15.95
C TYR A 118 -18.52 -49.05 -15.56
N LEU A 119 -18.97 -48.88 -14.31
CA LEU A 119 -20.15 -49.56 -13.79
C LEU A 119 -21.44 -49.03 -14.43
N ILE A 120 -21.55 -47.72 -14.64
CA ILE A 120 -22.67 -47.09 -15.34
C ILE A 120 -22.70 -47.56 -16.80
N SER A 121 -21.58 -47.59 -17.51
CA SER A 121 -21.51 -48.09 -18.89
C SER A 121 -21.90 -49.56 -19.00
N PHE A 122 -21.51 -50.40 -18.03
CA PHE A 122 -21.90 -51.80 -17.97
C PHE A 122 -23.42 -51.96 -17.77
N LEU A 123 -24.02 -51.18 -16.86
CA LEU A 123 -25.46 -51.23 -16.57
C LEU A 123 -26.33 -50.59 -17.65
N ALA A 124 -25.87 -49.48 -18.24
CA ALA A 124 -26.60 -48.77 -19.30
C ALA A 124 -26.68 -49.60 -20.59
N GLY A 125 -25.83 -50.63 -20.75
CA GLY A 125 -25.87 -51.51 -21.92
C GLY A 125 -25.64 -50.78 -23.25
N THR A 126 -25.10 -49.56 -23.19
CA THR A 126 -24.93 -48.70 -24.36
C THR A 126 -23.61 -49.02 -25.03
N ARG A 127 -23.74 -49.68 -26.18
CA ARG A 127 -22.73 -49.80 -27.23
C ARG A 127 -21.92 -48.51 -27.38
N LEU A 128 -20.60 -48.70 -27.32
CA LEU A 128 -19.53 -47.81 -27.83
C LEU A 128 -19.46 -46.43 -27.16
#